data_AF-A0A3S4KVF7-F1
#
_entry.id   AF-A0A3S4KVF7-F1
#
_cell.length_a   1.000
_cell.length_b   1.000
_cell.length_c   1.000
_cell.angle_alpha   90.00
_cell.angle_beta   90.00
_cell.angle_gamma   90.00
#
_symmetry.space_group_name_H-M   'P 1'
#
loop_
_entity.id
_entity.type
_entity.pdbx_description
1 polymer ?
#
loop_
_entity_poly.entity_id
_entity_poly.type
_entity_poly.pdbx_seq_one_letter_code
_entity_poly.pdbx_strand_id
1 'polypeptide(L)'
;MAAQGFLLIATFLLVLMVLARPLGSGLARLINDIPLPGTTGVERVLFRALGVSDREMNWKQYLSAILGLNMLGLAVLFFMLLGQHYLPLNPQQLPGLSWDLALNTAVSFVTNTNWQSYSGETTLSYFSQMAGLTVQNFLLPPAGLR
;
A
#
# COMPACT_ATOMS: atom_id res chain seq x y z
N MET A 1 12.02 -33.71 -13.05
CA MET A 1 12.63 -32.52 -12.40
C MET A 1 12.94 -31.41 -13.41
N ALA A 2 13.95 -31.50 -14.28
CA ALA A 2 14.32 -30.39 -15.18
C ALA A 2 13.23 -29.96 -16.17
N ALA A 3 12.57 -30.92 -16.86
CA ALA A 3 11.49 -30.63 -17.80
C ALA A 3 10.24 -30.01 -17.13
N GLN A 4 9.92 -30.42 -15.90
CA GLN A 4 8.82 -29.86 -15.11
C GLN A 4 9.12 -28.41 -14.67
N GLY A 5 10.35 -28.14 -14.25
CA GLY A 5 10.78 -26.77 -13.92
C GLY A 5 10.71 -25.84 -15.13
N PHE A 6 11.14 -26.32 -16.31
CA PHE A 6 11.02 -25.55 -17.54
C PHE A 6 9.55 -25.26 -17.91
N LEU A 7 8.68 -26.27 -17.85
CA LEU A 7 7.24 -26.09 -18.10
C LEU A 7 6.58 -25.11 -17.12
N LEU A 8 6.95 -25.15 -15.84
CA LEU A 8 6.47 -24.20 -14.84
C LEU A 8 6.87 -22.76 -15.20
N ILE A 9 8.15 -22.53 -15.51
CA ILE A 9 8.66 -21.20 -15.88
C ILE A 9 8.00 -20.69 -17.15
N ALA A 10 7.92 -21.54 -18.19
CA ALA A 10 7.30 -21.17 -19.47
C ALA A 10 5.82 -20.82 -19.31
N THR A 11 5.08 -21.62 -18.54
CA THR A 11 3.65 -21.37 -18.26
C THR A 11 3.46 -20.11 -17.44
N PHE A 12 4.28 -19.91 -16.40
CA PHE A 12 4.24 -18.71 -15.56
C PHE A 12 4.48 -17.44 -16.40
N LEU A 13 5.53 -17.42 -17.23
CA LEU A 13 5.84 -16.28 -18.09
C LEU A 13 4.76 -16.03 -19.14
N LEU A 14 4.18 -17.09 -19.71
CA LEU A 14 3.08 -16.96 -20.67
C LEU A 14 1.87 -16.28 -20.02
N VAL A 15 1.42 -16.78 -18.87
CA VAL A 15 0.27 -16.22 -18.14
C VAL A 15 0.57 -14.80 -17.67
N LEU A 16 1.78 -14.56 -17.15
CA LEU A 16 2.24 -13.23 -16.74
C LEU A 16 2.13 -12.23 -17.88
N MET A 17 2.65 -12.55 -19.07
CA MET A 17 2.63 -11.62 -20.22
C MET A 17 1.21 -11.38 -20.75
N VAL A 18 0.36 -12.42 -20.75
CA VAL A 18 -1.05 -12.30 -21.14
C VAL A 18 -1.81 -11.35 -20.21
N LEU A 19 -1.55 -11.38 -18.90
CA LEU A 19 -2.18 -10.50 -17.92
C LEU A 19 -1.52 -9.11 -17.85
N ALA A 20 -0.20 -9.04 -18.01
CA ALA A 20 0.56 -7.79 -17.94
C ALA A 20 0.23 -6.85 -19.10
N ARG A 21 -0.05 -7.38 -20.30
CA ARG A 21 -0.35 -6.56 -21.49
C ARG A 21 -1.62 -5.69 -21.33
N PRO A 22 -2.80 -6.22 -20.98
CA PRO A 22 -3.99 -5.38 -20.77
C PRO A 22 -3.80 -4.45 -19.57
N LEU A 23 -3.19 -4.91 -18.48
CA LEU A 23 -2.93 -4.09 -17.30
C LEU A 23 -2.01 -2.90 -17.64
N GLY A 24 -0.94 -3.14 -18.40
CA GLY A 24 0.00 -2.11 -18.86
C GLY A 24 -0.68 -1.07 -19.75
N SER A 25 -1.64 -1.47 -20.59
CA SER A 25 -2.41 -0.50 -21.39
C SER A 25 -3.31 0.40 -20.54
N GLY A 26 -3.85 -0.12 -19.42
CA GLY A 26 -4.59 0.67 -18.43
C GLY A 26 -3.68 1.63 -17.67
N LEU A 27 -2.52 1.16 -17.22
CA LEU A 27 -1.52 2.01 -16.55
C LEU A 27 -1.01 3.12 -17.48
N ALA A 28 -0.79 2.83 -18.76
CA ALA A 28 -0.38 3.83 -19.74
C ALA A 28 -1.43 4.94 -19.92
N ARG A 29 -2.73 4.64 -19.77
CA ARG A 29 -3.77 5.69 -19.76
C ARG A 29 -3.63 6.60 -18.54
N LEU A 30 -3.45 6.01 -17.36
CA LEU A 30 -3.29 6.75 -16.11
C LEU A 30 -2.02 7.61 -16.06
N ILE A 31 -0.93 7.16 -16.70
CA ILE A 31 0.32 7.92 -16.83
C ILE A 31 0.13 9.15 -17.74
N ASN A 32 -0.71 9.03 -18.77
CA ASN A 32 -1.05 10.13 -19.67
C ASN A 32 -2.24 10.99 -19.15
N ASP A 33 -2.59 10.85 -17.86
CA ASP A 33 -3.73 11.51 -17.22
C ASP A 33 -5.08 11.29 -17.95
N ILE A 34 -5.23 10.17 -18.66
CA ILE A 34 -6.47 9.74 -19.29
C ILE A 34 -7.25 8.88 -18.29
N PRO A 35 -8.46 9.29 -17.86
CA PRO A 35 -9.25 8.54 -16.89
C PRO A 35 -9.69 7.18 -17.46
N LEU A 36 -9.88 6.22 -16.56
CA LEU A 36 -10.33 4.89 -16.97
C LEU A 36 -11.79 4.95 -17.48
N PRO A 37 -12.18 4.08 -18.43
CA PRO A 37 -13.55 4.02 -18.91
C PRO A 37 -14.52 3.76 -17.75
N GLY A 38 -15.45 4.69 -17.52
CA GLY A 38 -16.47 4.57 -16.47
C GLY A 38 -16.11 5.18 -15.11
N THR A 39 -14.87 5.64 -14.89
CA THR A 39 -14.46 6.25 -13.60
C THR A 39 -14.55 7.78 -13.59
N THR A 40 -14.62 8.42 -14.74
CA THR A 40 -14.54 9.89 -14.90
C THR A 40 -15.58 10.67 -14.07
N GLY A 41 -16.81 10.16 -13.97
CA GLY A 41 -17.87 10.81 -13.19
C GLY A 41 -17.61 10.74 -11.68
N VAL A 42 -17.15 9.57 -11.20
CA VAL A 42 -16.86 9.32 -9.78
C VAL A 42 -15.61 10.07 -9.35
N GLU A 43 -14.56 10.06 -10.17
CA GLU A 43 -13.31 10.79 -9.93
C GLU A 43 -13.56 12.28 -9.72
N ARG A 44 -14.40 12.91 -10.57
CA ARG A 44 -14.71 14.33 -10.44
C ARG A 44 -15.39 14.67 -9.10
N VAL A 45 -16.29 13.82 -8.62
CA VAL A 45 -16.97 14.02 -7.34
C VAL A 45 -16.00 13.81 -6.18
N LEU A 46 -15.20 12.73 -6.24
CA LEU A 46 -14.23 12.39 -5.20
C LEU A 46 -13.13 13.45 -5.07
N PHE A 47 -12.55 13.90 -6.19
CA PHE A 47 -11.52 14.93 -6.20
C PHE A 47 -12.04 16.26 -5.66
N ARG A 48 -13.28 16.63 -6.02
CA ARG A 48 -13.90 17.84 -5.47
C ARG A 48 -14.17 17.72 -3.97
N ALA A 49 -14.62 16.57 -3.48
CA ALA A 49 -14.88 16.34 -2.06
C ALA A 49 -13.58 16.35 -1.23
N LEU A 50 -12.49 15.80 -1.77
CA LEU A 50 -11.18 15.77 -1.13
C LEU A 50 -10.37 17.06 -1.34
N GLY A 51 -10.88 18.03 -2.13
CA GLY A 51 -10.16 19.27 -2.45
C GLY A 51 -8.96 19.06 -3.38
N VAL A 52 -8.87 17.90 -4.04
CA VAL A 52 -7.83 17.61 -5.03
C VAL A 52 -8.15 18.42 -6.29
N SER A 53 -7.27 19.36 -6.60
CA SER A 53 -7.32 20.13 -7.85
C SER A 53 -6.39 19.50 -8.86
N ASP A 54 -6.79 19.54 -10.13
CA ASP A 54 -6.03 19.04 -11.29
C ASP A 54 -4.87 19.99 -11.64
N ARG A 55 -4.09 20.36 -10.63
CA ARG A 55 -2.98 21.30 -10.74
C ARG A 55 -1.70 20.49 -10.95
N GLU A 56 -0.99 20.79 -12.03
CA GLU A 56 0.34 20.21 -12.24
C GLU A 56 1.29 20.57 -11.10
N MET A 57 1.98 19.54 -10.60
CA MET A 57 2.97 19.66 -9.52
C MET A 57 4.37 19.64 -10.11
N ASN A 58 5.21 20.59 -9.70
CA ASN A 58 6.64 20.49 -9.99
C ASN A 58 7.28 19.33 -9.18
N TRP A 59 8.43 18.80 -9.58
CA TRP A 59 9.12 17.68 -8.93
C TRP A 59 9.27 17.86 -7.42
N LYS A 60 9.55 19.09 -6.95
CA LYS A 60 9.65 19.39 -5.51
C LYS A 60 8.31 19.20 -4.79
N GLN A 61 7.23 19.68 -5.40
CA GLN A 61 5.88 19.57 -4.84
C GLN A 61 5.43 18.10 -4.83
N TYR A 62 5.67 17.39 -5.92
CA TYR A 62 5.35 15.96 -6.05
C TYR A 62 6.12 15.12 -5.02
N LEU A 63 7.44 15.33 -4.90
CA LEU A 63 8.27 14.68 -3.89
C LEU A 63 7.79 15.00 -2.47
N SER A 64 7.48 16.27 -2.18
CA SER A 64 7.00 16.67 -0.86
C SER A 64 5.64 16.07 -0.51
N ALA A 65 4.74 15.91 -1.50
CA ALA A 65 3.44 15.28 -1.30
C ALA A 65 3.59 13.79 -0.97
N ILE A 66 4.45 13.08 -1.71
CA ILE A 66 4.77 11.68 -1.45
C ILE A 66 5.40 11.51 -0.06
N LEU A 67 6.41 12.31 0.28
CA LEU A 67 7.08 12.25 1.57
C LEU A 67 6.11 12.58 2.71
N GLY A 68 5.27 13.60 2.55
CA GLY A 68 4.26 13.98 3.53
C GLY A 68 3.26 12.85 3.79
N LEU A 69 2.76 12.20 2.74
CA LEU A 69 1.84 11.07 2.86
C LEU A 69 2.51 9.87 3.58
N ASN A 70 3.76 9.56 3.24
CA ASN A 70 4.51 8.48 3.89
C ASN A 70 4.79 8.78 5.37
N MET A 71 5.20 10.01 5.70
CA MET A 71 5.44 10.42 7.09
C MET A 71 4.15 10.40 7.92
N LEU A 72 3.02 10.81 7.33
CA LEU A 72 1.71 10.70 7.98
C LEU A 72 1.32 9.23 8.19
N GLY A 73 1.50 8.39 7.16
CA GLY A 73 1.24 6.94 7.22
C GLY A 73 2.08 6.26 8.31
N LEU A 74 3.36 6.64 8.42
CA LEU A 74 4.28 6.17 9.46
C LEU A 74 3.79 6.55 10.85
N ALA A 75 3.46 7.82 11.07
CA ALA A 75 2.99 8.30 12.35
C ALA A 75 1.70 7.58 12.76
N VAL A 76 0.72 7.48 11.85
CA VAL A 76 -0.55 6.80 12.10
C VAL A 76 -0.31 5.32 12.44
N LEU A 77 0.48 4.60 11.65
CA LEU A 77 0.75 3.18 11.90
C LEU A 77 1.53 2.98 13.20
N PHE A 78 2.53 3.82 13.49
CA PHE A 78 3.32 3.74 14.71
C PHE A 78 2.46 3.92 15.98
N PHE A 79 1.61 4.95 16.02
CA PHE A 79 0.71 5.17 17.17
C PHE A 79 -0.38 4.10 17.27
N MET A 80 -0.86 3.60 16.13
CA MET A 80 -1.82 2.50 16.09
C MET A 80 -1.24 1.20 16.67
N LEU A 81 0.03 0.90 16.39
CA LEU A 81 0.74 -0.27 16.89
C LEU A 81 1.08 -0.16 18.39
N LEU A 82 1.49 1.02 18.85
CA LEU A 82 1.67 1.29 20.29
C LEU A 82 0.36 1.22 21.06
N GLY A 83 -0.70 1.80 20.49
CA GLY A 83 -2.05 1.86 21.06
C GLY A 83 -2.93 0.66 20.74
N GLN A 84 -2.38 -0.43 20.20
CA GLN A 84 -3.13 -1.59 19.70
C GLN A 84 -4.14 -2.15 20.73
N HIS A 85 -3.78 -2.08 22.02
CA HIS A 85 -4.64 -2.56 23.09
C HIS A 85 -5.97 -1.79 23.22
N TYR A 86 -5.97 -0.49 22.88
CA TYR A 86 -7.15 0.39 22.98
C TYR A 86 -8.06 0.32 21.75
N LEU A 87 -7.63 -0.38 20.69
CA LEU A 87 -8.34 -0.41 19.42
C LEU A 87 -9.39 -1.55 19.41
N PRO A 88 -10.53 -1.36 18.72
CA PRO A 88 -11.55 -2.40 18.57
C PRO A 88 -10.99 -3.60 17.78
N LEU A 89 -11.68 -4.75 17.77
CA LEU A 89 -11.26 -5.98 17.08
C LEU A 89 -9.94 -6.59 17.62
N ASN A 90 -9.81 -6.61 18.94
CA ASN A 90 -8.75 -7.34 19.65
C ASN A 90 -9.34 -8.49 20.49
N PRO A 91 -9.80 -9.59 19.87
CA PRO A 91 -10.39 -10.73 20.61
C PRO A 91 -9.38 -11.41 21.53
N GLN A 92 -8.09 -11.36 21.19
CA GLN A 92 -7.01 -11.98 21.97
C GLN A 92 -6.44 -11.05 23.06
N GLN A 93 -6.97 -9.82 23.22
CA GLN A 93 -6.50 -8.84 24.20
C GLN A 93 -4.97 -8.62 24.16
N LEU A 94 -4.39 -8.67 22.96
CA LEU A 94 -2.95 -8.49 22.79
C LEU A 94 -2.52 -7.09 23.25
N PRO A 95 -1.38 -6.97 23.94
CA PRO A 95 -0.87 -5.67 24.35
C PRO A 95 -0.42 -4.84 23.15
N GLY A 96 -0.14 -3.56 23.41
CA GLY A 96 0.61 -2.72 22.48
C GLY A 96 2.02 -3.28 22.22
N LEU A 97 2.53 -3.05 21.02
CA LEU A 97 3.90 -3.42 20.68
C LEU A 97 4.91 -2.59 21.48
N SER A 98 6.11 -3.13 21.68
CA SER A 98 7.23 -2.35 22.20
C SER A 98 7.61 -1.24 21.21
N TRP A 99 8.20 -0.15 21.69
CA TRP A 99 8.49 1.04 20.88
C TRP A 99 9.40 0.74 19.68
N ASP A 100 10.38 -0.14 19.87
CA ASP A 100 11.35 -0.56 18.87
C ASP A 100 10.68 -1.43 17.79
N LEU A 101 9.80 -2.34 18.20
CA LEU A 101 9.07 -3.22 17.29
C LEU A 101 7.98 -2.48 16.52
N ALA A 102 7.26 -1.57 17.19
CA ALA A 102 6.28 -0.68 16.55
C ALA A 102 6.96 0.22 15.51
N LEU A 103 8.13 0.78 15.82
CA LEU A 103 8.89 1.61 14.88
C LEU A 103 9.38 0.79 13.69
N ASN A 104 10.02 -0.36 13.95
CA ASN A 104 10.53 -1.22 12.88
C ASN A 104 9.40 -1.69 11.96
N THR A 105 8.26 -2.09 12.52
CA THR A 105 7.09 -2.51 11.74
C THR A 105 6.52 -1.34 10.94
N ALA A 106 6.31 -0.18 11.58
CA ALA A 106 5.76 0.98 10.90
C ALA A 106 6.64 1.43 9.73
N VAL A 107 7.96 1.55 9.94
CA VAL A 107 8.91 1.87 8.88
C VAL A 107 8.87 0.80 7.79
N SER A 108 8.89 -0.48 8.14
CA SER A 108 8.95 -1.57 7.15
C SER A 108 7.75 -1.60 6.22
N PHE A 109 6.55 -1.33 6.73
CA PHE A 109 5.35 -1.24 5.91
C PHE A 109 5.28 0.06 5.12
N VAL A 110 5.74 1.18 5.71
CA VAL A 110 5.81 2.47 5.00
C VAL A 110 6.91 2.49 3.93
N THR A 111 7.94 1.66 4.04
CA THR A 111 8.98 1.53 3.01
C THR A 111 8.70 0.38 2.04
N ASN A 112 7.54 -0.28 2.13
CA ASN A 112 7.16 -1.45 1.32
C ASN A 112 8.19 -2.60 1.39
N THR A 113 8.95 -2.68 2.49
CA THR A 113 9.89 -3.77 2.75
C THR A 113 9.13 -4.96 3.33
N ASN A 114 8.08 -4.69 4.10
CA ASN A 114 7.24 -5.67 4.78
C ASN A 114 8.06 -6.67 5.60
N TRP A 115 9.15 -6.18 6.22
CA TRP A 115 9.97 -6.94 7.13
C TRP A 115 9.16 -7.33 8.36
N GLN A 116 9.21 -8.62 8.71
CA GLN A 116 8.46 -9.20 9.81
C GLN A 116 9.45 -9.78 10.83
N SER A 117 9.73 -9.00 11.87
CA SER A 117 10.50 -9.41 13.05
C SER A 117 9.62 -9.96 14.18
N TYR A 118 8.31 -10.11 13.92
CA TYR A 118 7.30 -10.53 14.88
C TYR A 118 6.49 -11.72 14.34
N SER A 119 5.82 -12.45 15.23
CA SER A 119 4.85 -13.48 14.83
C SER A 119 3.47 -12.84 14.71
N GLY A 120 2.92 -12.79 13.49
CA GLY A 120 1.67 -12.08 13.20
C GLY A 120 0.45 -12.58 14.00
N GLU A 121 0.44 -13.87 14.36
CA GLU A 121 -0.66 -14.52 15.08
C GLU A 121 -0.69 -14.20 16.57
N THR A 122 0.47 -13.91 17.17
CA THR A 122 0.61 -13.66 18.61
C THR A 122 0.91 -12.21 18.95
N THR A 123 1.26 -11.39 17.96
CA THR A 123 1.74 -10.02 18.17
C THR A 123 0.76 -8.96 17.66
N LEU A 124 -0.03 -9.26 16.61
CA LEU A 124 -0.91 -8.28 15.99
C LEU A 124 -2.40 -8.57 16.18
N SER A 125 -3.15 -7.53 16.55
CA SER A 125 -4.61 -7.54 16.53
C SER A 125 -5.15 -7.53 15.11
N TYR A 126 -6.41 -7.96 14.94
CA TYR A 126 -7.05 -8.00 13.63
C TYR A 126 -7.22 -6.58 13.06
N PHE A 127 -7.43 -5.60 13.94
CA PHE A 127 -7.50 -4.19 13.56
C PHE A 127 -6.18 -3.67 13.01
N SER A 128 -5.07 -3.97 13.67
CA SER A 128 -3.73 -3.58 13.20
C SER A 128 -3.40 -4.16 11.83
N GLN A 129 -3.78 -5.42 11.60
CA GLN A 129 -3.58 -6.05 10.29
C GLN A 129 -4.45 -5.40 9.21
N MET A 130 -5.75 -5.22 9.48
CA MET A 130 -6.70 -4.70 8.50
C MET A 130 -6.57 -3.20 8.23
N ALA A 131 -6.58 -2.38 9.27
CA ALA A 131 -6.60 -0.92 9.14
C ALA A 131 -5.19 -0.29 9.14
N GLY A 132 -4.16 -1.04 9.55
CA GLY A 132 -2.78 -0.57 9.58
C GLY A 132 -2.01 -1.11 8.39
N LEU A 133 -1.73 -2.41 8.40
CA LEU A 133 -0.85 -3.05 7.42
C LEU A 133 -1.44 -3.03 6.01
N THR A 134 -2.73 -3.38 5.86
CA THR A 134 -3.37 -3.36 4.53
C THR A 134 -3.42 -1.95 3.97
N VAL A 135 -3.71 -0.93 4.78
CA VAL A 135 -3.76 0.47 4.32
C VAL A 135 -2.40 0.94 3.82
N GLN A 136 -1.31 0.64 4.52
CA GLN A 136 0.04 0.97 4.04
C GLN A 136 0.41 0.22 2.75
N ASN A 137 0.03 -1.06 2.63
CA ASN A 137 0.24 -1.82 1.39
C ASN A 137 -0.50 -1.23 0.18
N PHE A 138 -1.57 -0.45 0.37
CA PHE A 138 -2.28 0.24 -0.71
C PHE A 138 -1.74 1.65 -1.00
N LEU A 139 -1.28 2.37 0.02
CA LEU A 139 -0.81 3.76 -0.12
C LEU A 139 0.50 3.87 -0.93
N LEU A 140 1.33 2.83 -0.89
CA LEU A 140 2.71 2.88 -1.40
C LEU A 140 2.94 2.45 -2.84
N PRO A 141 2.27 1.42 -3.40
CA PRO A 141 2.42 1.10 -4.82
C PRO A 141 2.18 2.33 -5.73
N PRO A 142 1.16 3.18 -5.49
CA PRO A 142 0.97 4.40 -6.28
C PRO A 142 2.10 5.42 -6.18
N ALA A 143 2.82 5.50 -5.05
CA ALA A 143 3.90 6.47 -4.85
C ALA A 143 5.15 6.17 -5.68
N GLY A 144 5.38 4.90 -6.06
CA GLY A 144 6.51 4.47 -6.90
C GLY A 144 6.17 4.23 -8.37
N LEU A 145 4.90 4.37 -8.78
CA LEU A 145 4.40 4.02 -10.11
C LEU A 145 4.33 5.19 -11.11
N ARG A 146 4.80 6.38 -10.75
CA ARG A 146 4.93 7.53 -11.68
C ARG A 146 6.39 7.85 -11.99
#